data_AF-A0A8T5A8V1-F1
#
_entry.id   AF-A0A8T5A8V1-F1
#
_cell.length_a   1.000
_cell.length_b   1.000
_cell.length_c   1.000
_cell.angle_alpha   90.00
_cell.angle_beta   90.00
_cell.angle_gamma   90.00
#
_symmetry.space_group_name_H-M   'P 1'
#
loop_
_entity.id
_entity.type
_entity.pdbx_description
1 polymer ?
#
loop_
_entity_poly.entity_id
_entity_poly.type
_entity_poly.pdbx_seq_one_letter_code
_entity_poly.pdbx_strand_id
1 'polypeptide(L)' 'MEYAKTKDILYVMQVLGHKNIKNTLKYTQLIEFKEDQEFICKIAKTPKEAKELIEAGFEYVFQRDGLIFFRKRK' A
#
# COMPACT_ATOMS: atom_id res chain seq x y z
N MET A 1 -3.86 6.17 8.32
CA MET A 1 -3.79 6.78 9.67
C MET A 1 -2.34 6.72 10.12
N GLU A 2 -1.79 7.74 10.79
CA GLU A 2 -0.35 7.79 11.13
C GLU A 2 0.14 6.56 11.90
N TYR A 3 -0.70 5.97 12.76
CA TYR A 3 -0.41 4.69 13.43
C TYR A 3 -0.10 3.54 12.47
N ALA A 4 -0.76 3.45 11.32
CA ALA A 4 -0.48 2.40 10.34
C ALA A 4 0.91 2.57 9.68
N LYS A 5 1.41 3.81 9.60
CA LYS A 5 2.72 4.13 9.02
C LYS A 5 3.86 4.01 10.03
N THR A 6 3.66 4.52 11.24
CA THR A 6 4.71 4.57 12.27
C THR A 6 4.68 3.38 13.22
N LYS A 7 3.53 2.71 13.37
CA LYS A 7 3.25 1.68 14.38
C LYS A 7 3.54 2.14 15.82
N ASP A 8 3.68 3.44 16.03
CA ASP A 8 4.01 4.03 17.33
C ASP A 8 2.78 4.68 17.94
N ILE A 9 2.33 4.12 19.06
CA ILE A 9 1.11 4.57 19.75
C ILE A 9 1.34 5.84 20.58
N LEU A 10 2.56 6.10 21.05
CA LEU A 10 2.90 7.29 21.82
C LEU A 10 2.95 8.51 20.91
N TYR A 11 3.52 8.35 19.72
CA TYR A 11 3.50 9.38 18.68
C TYR A 11 2.06 9.75 18.29
N VAL A 12 1.21 8.75 18.05
CA VAL A 12 -0.20 8.98 17.70
C VAL A 12 -0.98 9.61 18.86
N MET A 13 -0.65 9.27 20.10
CA MET A 13 -1.22 9.91 21.29
C MET A 13 -0.84 11.40 21.36
N GLN A 14 0.41 11.77 21.03
CA GLN A 14 0.83 13.17 20.95
C GLN A 14 0.14 13.92 19.81
N VAL A 15 0.06 13.32 18.62
CA VAL A 15 -0.59 13.96 17.45
C VAL A 15 -2.08 14.19 17.70
N LEU A 16 -2.77 13.23 18.30
CA LEU A 16 -4.20 13.35 18.64
C LEU A 16 -4.47 14.16 19.92
N GLY A 17 -3.42 14.57 20.65
CA GLY A 17 -3.54 15.34 21.89
C GLY A 17 -4.26 14.61 23.04
N HIS A 18 -4.31 13.27 22.99
CA HIS A 18 -4.97 12.49 24.03
C HIS A 18 -4.13 12.45 25.30
N LYS A 19 -4.69 12.87 26.43
CA LYS A 19 -4.06 12.69 27.76
C LYS A 19 -4.08 11.24 28.26
N ASN A 20 -4.98 10.40 27.73
CA ASN A 20 -5.15 9.02 28.15
C ASN A 20 -4.96 8.05 26.99
N ILE A 21 -4.00 7.14 27.13
CA ILE A 21 -3.65 6.14 26.12
C ILE A 21 -4.79 5.18 25.78
N LYS A 22 -5.73 4.93 26.72
CA LYS A 22 -6.90 4.07 26.48
C LYS A 22 -7.81 4.62 25.38
N ASN A 23 -7.88 5.95 25.24
CA ASN A 23 -8.63 6.57 24.16
C ASN A 23 -7.95 6.32 22.81
N THR A 24 -6.62 6.44 22.75
CA THR A 24 -5.81 6.15 21.56
C THR A 24 -5.90 4.68 21.14
N LEU A 25 -5.91 3.75 22.11
CA LEU A 25 -6.06 2.31 21.87
C LEU A 25 -7.40 1.94 21.22
N LYS A 26 -8.49 2.69 21.45
CA LYS A 26 -9.75 2.44 20.73
C LYS A 26 -9.63 2.72 19.22
N TYR A 27 -8.78 3.67 18.83
CA TYR A 27 -8.58 3.99 17.41
C TYR A 27 -7.75 2.94 16.67
N THR A 28 -6.97 2.09 17.37
CA THR A 28 -6.24 0.99 16.70
C THR A 28 -7.18 -0.06 16.12
N GLN A 29 -8.37 -0.22 16.71
CA GLN A 29 -9.42 -1.12 16.23
C GLN A 29 -10.25 -0.52 15.08
N LEU A 30 -10.31 0.81 15.00
CA LEU A 30 -10.99 1.55 13.92
C LEU A 30 -10.08 1.76 12.70
N ILE A 31 -8.79 1.52 12.87
CA ILE A 31 -7.90 1.27 11.76
C ILE A 31 -8.23 -0.14 11.29
N GLU A 32 -9.29 -0.26 10.49
CA GLU A 32 -9.25 -1.22 9.41
C GLU A 32 -7.87 -1.00 8.79
N PHE A 33 -7.00 -1.99 8.94
CA PHE A 33 -5.88 -2.17 8.06
C PHE A 33 -6.53 -2.30 6.69
N LYS A 34 -6.86 -1.15 6.06
CA LYS A 34 -6.90 -1.03 4.62
C LYS A 34 -5.53 -1.55 4.27
N GLU A 35 -5.51 -2.84 3.92
CA GLU A 35 -4.37 -3.58 3.44
C GLU A 35 -3.56 -2.54 2.71
N ASP A 36 -2.44 -2.17 3.33
CA ASP A 36 -1.53 -1.23 2.74
C ASP A 36 -1.33 -1.82 1.36
N GLN A 37 -1.86 -1.10 0.37
CA GLN A 37 -2.04 -1.58 -0.98
C GLN A 37 -0.64 -1.62 -1.59
N GLU A 38 0.21 -2.47 -1.05
CA GLU A 38 1.55 -2.75 -1.47
C GLU A 38 1.36 -3.47 -2.79
N PHE A 39 1.38 -2.70 -3.86
CA PHE A 39 1.39 -3.24 -5.19
C PHE A 39 2.84 -3.50 -5.58
N ILE A 40 3.11 -4.69 -6.08
CA ILE A 40 4.35 -4.97 -6.78
C ILE A 40 4.19 -4.40 -8.19
N CYS A 41 4.93 -3.32 -8.48
CA CYS A 41 4.94 -2.71 -9.80
C CYS A 41 6.08 -3.29 -10.65
N LYS A 42 5.76 -3.73 -11.86
CA LYS A 42 6.75 -4.17 -12.86
C LYS A 42 6.53 -3.45 -14.19
N ILE A 43 7.60 -3.30 -14.96
CA ILE A 43 7.60 -2.61 -16.23
C ILE A 43 8.08 -3.59 -17.30
N ALA A 44 7.41 -3.61 -18.45
CA ALA A 44 7.86 -4.34 -19.64
C ALA A 44 8.21 -3.35 -20.75
N LYS A 45 9.31 -3.64 -21.46
CA LYS A 45 9.72 -2.93 -22.68
C LYS A 45 9.29 -3.66 -23.94
N THR A 46 9.21 -4.99 -23.87
CA THR A 46 8.88 -5.84 -25.00
C THR A 46 7.54 -6.55 -24.82
N PRO A 47 6.84 -6.90 -25.91
CA PRO A 47 5.59 -7.67 -25.84
C PRO A 47 5.80 -9.06 -25.22
N LYS A 48 7.02 -9.61 -25.30
CA LYS A 48 7.36 -10.91 -24.71
C LYS A 48 7.37 -10.84 -23.17
N GLU A 49 8.02 -9.82 -22.60
CA GLU A 49 7.99 -9.55 -21.15
C GLU A 49 6.58 -9.21 -20.66
N ALA A 50 5.80 -8.45 -21.44
CA ALA A 50 4.42 -8.13 -21.10
C ALA A 50 3.56 -9.40 -20.98
N LYS A 51 3.76 -10.37 -21.88
CA LYS A 51 3.08 -11.66 -21.83
C LYS A 51 3.46 -12.45 -20.57
N GLU A 52 4.75 -12.53 -20.24
CA GLU A 52 5.22 -13.20 -19.01
C GLU A 52 4.63 -12.56 -17.74
N LEU A 53 4.51 -11.23 -17.70
CA LEU A 53 3.91 -10.52 -16.56
C LEU A 53 2.40 -10.79 -16.44
N ILE A 54 1.69 -10.88 -17.56
CA ILE A 54 0.26 -11.23 -17.57
C ILE A 54 0.08 -12.69 -17.10
N GLU A 55 0.90 -13.63 -17.58
CA GLU A 55 0.87 -15.03 -17.15
C GLU A 55 1.23 -15.19 -15.66
N ALA A 56 2.10 -14.33 -15.13
CA ALA A 56 2.41 -14.26 -13.70
C ALA A 56 1.31 -13.62 -12.83
N GLY A 57 0.20 -13.20 -13.43
CA GLY A 57 -0.96 -12.63 -12.75
C GLY A 57 -0.82 -11.16 -12.36
N PHE A 58 -0.04 -10.38 -13.12
CA PHE A 58 -0.04 -8.93 -12.99
C PHE A 58 -1.16 -8.31 -13.83
N GLU A 59 -1.82 -7.29 -13.27
CA GLU A 59 -2.80 -6.45 -13.95
C GLU A 59 -2.11 -5.36 -14.76
N TYR A 60 -2.57 -5.14 -15.99
CA TYR A 60 -2.17 -3.99 -16.80
C TYR A 60 -2.74 -2.70 -16.21
N VAL A 61 -1.90 -1.66 -16.11
CA VAL A 61 -2.31 -0.35 -15.58
C VAL A 61 -2.36 0.69 -16.69
N PHE A 62 -1.22 0.98 -17.32
CA PHE A 62 -1.11 1.95 -18.41
C PHE A 62 0.18 1.76 -19.19
N GLN A 63 0.26 2.38 -20.36
CA GLN A 63 1.46 2.45 -21.19
C GLN A 63 1.86 3.92 -21.41
N ARG A 64 3.15 4.24 -21.26
CA ARG A 64 3.70 5.58 -21.52
C ARG A 64 5.14 5.45 -21.99
N ASP A 65 5.54 6.25 -22.97
CA ASP A 65 6.92 6.27 -23.49
C ASP A 65 7.41 4.90 -24.02
N GLY A 66 6.48 4.09 -24.58
CA GLY A 66 6.80 2.73 -25.02
C GLY A 66 6.99 1.71 -23.89
N LEU A 67 6.80 2.10 -22.63
CA LEU A 67 6.89 1.24 -21.45
C LEU A 67 5.49 0.85 -20.98
N ILE A 68 5.29 -0.44 -20.71
CA ILE A 68 4.03 -1.01 -20.24
C ILE A 68 4.14 -1.26 -18.75
N PHE A 69 3.23 -0.67 -17.96
CA PHE A 69 3.24 -0.75 -16.50
C PHE A 69 2.20 -1.77 -16.01
N PHE A 70 2.66 -2.60 -15.09
CA PHE A 70 1.89 -3.68 -14.48
C PHE A 70 1.89 -3.57 -12.96
N ARG A 71 0.79 -3.96 -12.32
CA ARG A 71 0.69 -4.05 -10.86
C ARG A 71 0.15 -5.41 -10.44
N LYS A 72 0.59 -5.92 -9.29
CA LYS A 72 0.00 -7.09 -8.64
C LYS A 72 -0.19 -6.77 -7.16
N ARG A 73 -1.36 -7.10 -6.59
CA ARG A 73 -1.56 -7.02 -5.13
C ARG A 73 -0.59 -7.99 -4.45
N LYS A 74 0.11 -7.51 -3.42
CA LYS A 74 0.99 -8.34 -2.59
C LYS A 74 0.20 -9.37 -1.81
#